data_AF-A0A355C9Y7-F1
#
_entry.id   AF-A0A355C9Y7-F1
#
_cell.length_a   1.000
_cell.length_b   1.000
_cell.length_c   1.000
_cell.angle_alpha   90.00
_cell.angle_beta   90.00
_cell.angle_gamma   90.00
#
_symmetry.space_group_name_H-M   'P 1'
#
loop_
_entity.id
_entity.type
_entity.pdbx_description
1 polymer ?
#
loop_
_entity_poly.entity_id
_entity_poly.type
_entity_poly.pdbx_seq_one_letter_code
_entity_poly.pdbx_strand_id
1 'polypeptide(L)'
;DIHLIKEMGVLQQDIIRTQGTMDSVNADGYKVLNMLNAKWIIMPAQGGTVPVENPYAMGNAWFVDNIQFVNNADEEIDALAAIDLSRQAVADKKFESVLQGFNVSTADSASTITLADYDSNFITYTVDAKKDELAVFSEIYYPRGWEITIDGQPAQMLRANYTLRALPISAGTHKVEFRFEPASIKVTDAVAFAALVVMLLTAVWIVFSEIKQNKRRQKQ
;
A
#
# COMPACT_ATOMS: atom_id res chain seq x y z
N ASP A 1 4.55 -3.84 17.07
CA ASP A 1 3.38 -3.53 17.92
C ASP A 1 3.75 -2.55 19.04
N ILE A 2 4.49 -1.48 18.71
CA ILE A 2 5.05 -0.57 19.73
C ILE A 2 4.03 0.52 20.13
N HIS A 3 3.29 1.05 19.16
CA HIS A 3 2.32 2.14 19.38
C HIS A 3 0.86 1.69 19.38
N LEU A 4 0.50 0.71 18.53
CA LEU A 4 -0.89 0.37 18.23
C LEU A 4 -1.71 -0.03 19.46
N ILE A 5 -1.21 -0.93 20.32
CA ILE A 5 -1.95 -1.33 21.54
C ILE A 5 -2.23 -0.12 22.44
N LYS A 6 -1.23 0.75 22.62
CA LYS A 6 -1.35 1.93 23.48
C LYS A 6 -2.35 2.92 22.90
N GLU A 7 -2.23 3.24 21.62
CA GLU A 7 -3.12 4.16 20.91
C GLU A 7 -4.56 3.64 20.89
N MET A 8 -4.76 2.34 20.68
CA MET A 8 -6.08 1.71 20.71
C MET A 8 -6.72 1.84 22.10
N GLY A 9 -5.94 1.67 23.17
CA GLY A 9 -6.42 1.87 24.54
C GLY A 9 -6.87 3.31 24.80
N VAL A 10 -6.10 4.31 24.36
CA VAL A 10 -6.46 5.73 24.46
C VAL A 10 -7.73 6.03 23.68
N LEU A 11 -7.79 5.57 22.43
CA LEU A 11 -8.93 5.77 21.53
C LEU A 11 -10.21 5.18 22.12
N GLN A 12 -10.16 3.96 22.66
CA GLN A 12 -11.32 3.32 23.30
C GLN A 12 -11.80 4.10 24.54
N GLN A 13 -10.88 4.59 25.37
CA GLN A 13 -11.22 5.42 26.54
C GLN A 13 -11.89 6.73 26.13
N ASP A 14 -11.36 7.39 25.08
CA ASP A 14 -11.93 8.61 24.54
C ASP A 14 -13.33 8.38 23.97
N ILE A 15 -13.53 7.30 23.21
CA ILE A 15 -14.85 6.90 22.69
C ILE A 15 -15.85 6.67 23.82
N ILE A 16 -15.46 5.97 24.89
CA ILE A 16 -16.32 5.72 26.05
C ILE A 16 -16.67 7.04 26.75
N ARG A 17 -15.68 7.91 26.94
CA ARG A 17 -15.85 9.21 27.60
C ARG A 17 -16.82 10.12 26.83
N THR A 18 -16.72 10.15 25.51
CA THR A 18 -17.55 11.01 24.65
C THR A 18 -18.81 10.32 24.14
N GLN A 19 -19.09 9.10 24.61
CA GLN A 19 -20.24 8.29 24.17
C GLN A 19 -20.31 8.12 22.65
N GLY A 20 -19.15 8.03 21.99
CA GLY A 20 -19.03 7.87 20.53
C GLY A 20 -18.97 9.18 19.72
N THR A 21 -19.08 10.36 20.34
CA THR A 21 -18.89 11.63 19.64
C THR A 21 -17.41 11.99 19.56
N MET A 22 -16.81 11.86 18.37
CA MET A 22 -15.36 11.99 18.18
C MET A 22 -14.88 13.39 17.78
N ASP A 23 -15.75 14.38 17.62
CA ASP A 23 -15.34 15.70 17.08
C ASP A 23 -14.45 16.55 18.02
N SER A 24 -14.35 16.14 19.30
CA SER A 24 -13.69 16.92 20.36
C SER A 24 -12.53 16.20 21.05
N VAL A 25 -12.17 15.01 20.56
CA VAL A 25 -11.10 14.20 21.16
C VAL A 25 -9.72 14.59 20.60
N ASN A 26 -8.67 14.28 21.34
CA ASN A 26 -7.32 14.64 20.94
C ASN A 26 -6.74 13.59 19.98
N ALA A 27 -6.71 13.92 18.69
CA ALA A 27 -6.20 13.06 17.63
C ALA A 27 -4.71 12.67 17.78
N ASP A 28 -3.92 13.47 18.52
CA ASP A 28 -2.50 13.18 18.75
C ASP A 28 -2.29 11.90 19.56
N GLY A 29 -3.30 11.45 20.31
CA GLY A 29 -3.25 10.23 21.11
C GLY A 29 -3.25 8.93 20.30
N TYR A 30 -3.59 8.99 19.01
CA TYR A 30 -3.73 7.82 18.13
C TYR A 30 -3.34 8.10 16.67
N LYS A 31 -2.26 8.88 16.49
CA LYS A 31 -1.77 9.30 15.17
C LYS A 31 -1.24 8.15 14.30
N VAL A 32 -0.70 7.08 14.88
CA VAL A 32 -0.31 5.90 14.10
C VAL A 32 -1.56 5.20 13.54
N LEU A 33 -2.65 5.11 14.30
CA LEU A 33 -3.94 4.62 13.78
C LEU A 33 -4.49 5.52 12.66
N ASN A 34 -4.36 6.84 12.81
CA ASN A 34 -4.84 7.81 11.83
C ASN A 34 -4.09 7.72 10.50
N MET A 35 -2.76 7.55 10.52
CA MET A 35 -1.95 7.40 9.30
C MET A 35 -2.20 6.08 8.56
N LEU A 36 -2.72 5.07 9.26
CA LEU A 36 -3.14 3.78 8.69
C LEU A 36 -4.58 3.83 8.12
N ASN A 37 -5.17 5.03 8.05
CA ASN A 37 -6.51 5.27 7.57
C ASN A 37 -7.59 4.42 8.30
N ALA A 38 -7.42 4.23 9.61
CA ALA A 38 -8.37 3.47 10.44
C ALA A 38 -9.66 4.27 10.68
N LYS A 39 -10.60 4.18 9.72
CA LYS A 39 -11.85 4.98 9.70
C LYS A 39 -12.93 4.47 10.65
N TRP A 40 -13.08 3.16 10.83
CA TRP A 40 -14.14 2.57 11.65
C TRP A 40 -13.55 1.77 12.81
N ILE A 41 -13.96 2.13 14.02
CA ILE A 41 -13.54 1.47 15.26
C ILE A 41 -14.71 0.67 15.81
N ILE A 42 -14.52 -0.62 16.00
CA ILE A 42 -15.57 -1.53 16.45
C ILE A 42 -15.52 -1.65 17.98
N MET A 43 -16.54 -1.11 18.65
CA MET A 43 -16.64 -1.09 20.11
C MET A 43 -17.59 -2.15 20.63
N PRO A 44 -17.25 -2.87 21.72
CA PRO A 44 -18.21 -3.75 22.39
C PRO A 44 -19.31 -2.92 23.08
N ALA A 45 -20.55 -3.35 22.94
CA ALA A 45 -21.72 -2.74 23.59
C ALA A 45 -22.62 -3.83 24.20
N GLN A 46 -23.58 -3.44 25.05
CA GLN A 46 -24.57 -4.40 25.58
C GLN A 46 -25.42 -4.94 24.42
N GLY A 47 -25.20 -6.23 24.08
CA GLY A 47 -25.93 -6.91 23.01
C GLY A 47 -25.24 -6.98 21.65
N GLY A 48 -23.98 -6.54 21.50
CA GLY A 48 -23.24 -6.68 20.25
C GLY A 48 -22.02 -5.77 20.11
N THR A 49 -21.76 -5.31 18.90
CA THR A 49 -20.71 -4.33 18.60
C THR A 49 -21.30 -3.12 17.89
N VAL A 50 -20.74 -1.94 18.16
CA VAL A 50 -21.17 -0.67 17.55
C VAL A 50 -19.97 -0.09 16.81
N PRO A 51 -20.11 0.25 15.52
CA PRO A 51 -19.08 0.97 14.79
C PRO A 51 -19.08 2.45 15.18
N VAL A 52 -17.89 3.00 15.46
CA VAL A 52 -17.66 4.42 15.71
C VAL A 52 -16.74 4.96 14.61
N GLU A 53 -17.12 6.07 14.01
CA GLU A 53 -16.32 6.72 12.96
C GLU A 53 -15.16 7.51 13.59
N ASN A 54 -13.97 7.37 13.01
CA ASN A 54 -12.79 8.18 13.32
C ASN A 54 -12.68 9.32 12.29
N PRO A 55 -13.05 10.56 12.65
CA PRO A 55 -12.97 11.69 11.73
C PRO A 55 -11.53 12.14 11.45
N TYR A 56 -10.55 11.65 12.21
CA TYR A 56 -9.14 12.04 12.09
C TYR A 56 -8.31 11.08 11.24
N ALA A 57 -8.92 10.09 10.60
CA ALA A 57 -8.23 9.25 9.62
C ALA A 57 -7.65 10.12 8.50
N MET A 58 -6.38 9.92 8.16
CA MET A 58 -5.66 10.78 7.19
C MET A 58 -6.04 10.52 5.73
N GLY A 59 -6.95 9.57 5.49
CA GLY A 59 -7.37 9.16 4.15
C GLY A 59 -6.39 8.20 3.49
N ASN A 60 -6.64 7.90 2.21
CA ASN A 60 -5.84 6.93 1.47
C ASN A 60 -4.45 7.45 1.09
N ALA A 61 -4.28 8.77 0.99
CA ALA A 61 -3.02 9.44 0.71
C ALA A 61 -3.11 10.94 1.04
N TRP A 62 -1.97 11.54 1.38
CA TRP A 62 -1.85 12.97 1.69
C TRP A 62 -0.46 13.49 1.30
N PHE A 63 -0.33 14.81 1.18
CA PHE A 63 0.96 15.48 1.00
C PHE A 63 1.56 15.88 2.34
N VAL A 64 2.89 15.80 2.46
CA VAL A 64 3.63 16.23 3.65
C VAL A 64 4.50 17.44 3.36
N ASP A 65 4.76 18.23 4.40
CA ASP A 65 5.57 19.44 4.34
C ASP A 65 7.07 19.17 4.25
N ASN A 66 7.50 18.08 4.87
CA ASN A 66 8.89 17.69 4.96
C ASN A 66 9.02 16.18 5.22
N ILE A 67 10.25 15.70 5.04
CA ILE A 67 10.65 14.35 5.40
C ILE A 67 11.90 14.42 6.27
N GLN A 68 11.89 13.70 7.39
CA GLN A 68 13.05 13.50 8.24
C GLN A 68 13.69 12.14 7.94
N PHE A 69 14.99 12.13 7.66
CA PHE A 69 15.75 10.89 7.53
C PHE A 69 16.37 10.47 8.85
N VAL A 70 16.22 9.20 9.22
CA VAL A 70 16.75 8.59 10.45
C VAL A 70 17.64 7.39 10.10
N ASN A 71 18.46 6.94 11.04
CA ASN A 71 19.53 5.99 10.73
C ASN A 71 19.07 4.53 10.63
N ASN A 72 17.92 4.19 11.20
CA ASN A 72 17.43 2.83 11.26
C ASN A 72 15.91 2.77 11.50
N ALA A 73 15.38 1.56 11.44
CA ALA A 73 13.97 1.24 11.65
C ALA A 73 13.43 1.60 13.03
N ASP A 74 14.25 1.47 14.09
CA ASP A 74 13.82 1.74 15.46
C ASP A 74 13.62 3.25 15.66
N GLU A 75 14.58 4.07 15.21
CA GLU A 75 14.44 5.53 15.19
C GLU A 75 13.24 6.00 14.35
N GLU A 76 12.93 5.29 13.26
CA GLU A 76 11.77 5.59 12.41
C GLU A 76 10.45 5.34 13.16
N ILE A 77 10.35 4.23 13.90
CA ILE A 77 9.19 3.91 14.74
C ILE A 77 9.06 4.92 15.90
N ASP A 78 10.16 5.25 16.57
CA ASP A 78 10.15 6.16 17.71
C ASP A 78 9.71 7.57 17.29
N ALA A 79 10.16 8.02 16.11
CA ALA A 79 9.79 9.32 15.56
C ALA A 79 8.27 9.46 15.29
N LEU A 80 7.56 8.36 14.99
CA LEU A 80 6.10 8.38 14.76
C LEU A 80 5.34 8.99 15.96
N ALA A 81 5.81 8.74 17.18
CA ALA A 81 5.22 9.27 18.40
C ALA A 81 5.55 10.75 18.65
N ALA A 82 6.58 11.29 18.00
CA ALA A 82 7.07 12.65 18.25
C ALA A 82 6.56 13.67 17.22
N ILE A 83 6.41 13.28 15.95
CA ILE A 83 6.06 14.20 14.86
C ILE A 83 4.55 14.23 14.56
N ASP A 84 4.12 15.25 13.82
CA ASP A 84 2.77 15.32 13.24
C ASP A 84 2.77 14.59 11.88
N LEU A 85 2.24 13.37 11.87
CA LEU A 85 2.24 12.48 10.71
C LEU A 85 1.34 12.95 9.57
N SER A 86 0.44 13.91 9.83
CA SER A 86 -0.40 14.52 8.78
C SER A 86 0.36 15.55 7.96
N ARG A 87 1.47 16.07 8.50
CA ARG A 87 2.29 17.12 7.88
C ARG A 87 3.75 16.72 7.67
N GLN A 88 4.24 15.68 8.34
CA GLN A 88 5.63 15.27 8.31
C GLN A 88 5.73 13.77 8.06
N ALA A 89 6.73 13.39 7.28
CA ALA A 89 7.10 11.99 7.10
C ALA A 89 8.46 11.72 7.75
N VAL A 90 8.67 10.48 8.18
CA VAL A 90 9.99 9.99 8.60
C VAL A 90 10.36 8.78 7.74
N ALA A 91 11.63 8.65 7.36
CA ALA A 91 12.11 7.52 6.57
C ALA A 91 13.54 7.12 6.97
N ASP A 92 13.87 5.84 6.77
CA ASP A 92 15.24 5.35 6.89
C ASP A 92 16.15 6.01 5.82
N LYS A 93 17.34 6.45 6.24
CA LYS A 93 18.34 7.13 5.41
C LYS A 93 18.71 6.37 4.15
N LYS A 94 18.57 5.04 4.11
CA LYS A 94 18.80 4.26 2.88
C LYS A 94 17.88 4.64 1.71
N PHE A 95 16.75 5.29 1.99
CA PHE A 95 15.81 5.77 0.97
C PHE A 95 16.09 7.19 0.49
N GLU A 96 17.05 7.90 1.09
CA GLU A 96 17.45 9.25 0.70
C GLU A 96 17.84 9.33 -0.79
N SER A 97 18.40 8.24 -1.35
CA SER A 97 18.75 8.17 -2.77
C SER A 97 17.55 8.28 -3.71
N VAL A 98 16.34 7.90 -3.27
CA VAL A 98 15.11 7.96 -4.08
C VAL A 98 14.66 9.41 -4.29
N LEU A 99 15.01 10.32 -3.37
CA LEU A 99 14.69 11.75 -3.46
C LEU A 99 15.84 12.59 -4.02
N GLN A 100 16.87 11.97 -4.63
CA GLN A 100 17.96 12.73 -5.23
C GLN A 100 17.45 13.64 -6.35
N GLY A 101 17.70 14.94 -6.22
CA GLY A 101 17.22 15.95 -7.17
C GLY A 101 15.78 16.41 -6.94
N PHE A 102 15.11 15.89 -5.89
CA PHE A 102 13.77 16.30 -5.48
C PHE A 102 13.83 17.06 -4.15
N ASN A 103 13.39 18.32 -4.15
CA ASN A 103 13.32 19.11 -2.93
C ASN A 103 11.92 19.02 -2.35
N VAL A 104 11.77 18.33 -1.22
CA VAL A 104 10.49 18.29 -0.50
C VAL A 104 10.14 19.71 -0.05
N SER A 105 9.00 20.21 -0.53
CA SER A 105 8.48 21.52 -0.18
C SER A 105 7.21 21.39 0.66
N THR A 106 6.87 22.44 1.40
CA THR A 106 5.68 22.48 2.26
C THR A 106 4.42 22.14 1.46
N ALA A 107 3.51 21.30 1.95
CA ALA A 107 2.33 20.92 1.19
C ALA A 107 1.46 22.15 0.88
N ASP A 108 0.94 22.23 -0.34
CA ASP A 108 -0.01 23.25 -0.77
C ASP A 108 -1.44 22.78 -0.43
N SER A 109 -2.20 23.64 0.23
CA SER A 109 -3.59 23.35 0.60
C SER A 109 -4.52 23.13 -0.60
N ALA A 110 -4.14 23.60 -1.79
CA ALA A 110 -4.90 23.39 -3.03
C ALA A 110 -4.50 22.11 -3.76
N SER A 111 -3.44 21.43 -3.33
CA SER A 111 -3.04 20.13 -3.88
C SER A 111 -3.92 19.03 -3.32
N THR A 112 -4.27 18.05 -4.16
CA THR A 112 -5.16 16.95 -3.76
C THR A 112 -4.69 15.61 -4.27
N ILE A 113 -4.98 14.56 -3.50
CA ILE A 113 -4.79 13.17 -3.90
C ILE A 113 -6.12 12.46 -3.64
N THR A 114 -6.66 11.82 -4.66
CA THR A 114 -7.94 11.11 -4.57
C THR A 114 -7.76 9.68 -5.05
N LEU A 115 -8.32 8.72 -4.30
CA LEU A 115 -8.38 7.34 -4.74
C LEU A 115 -9.42 7.24 -5.86
N ALA A 116 -8.97 6.88 -7.06
CA ALA A 116 -9.81 6.77 -8.24
C ALA A 116 -10.37 5.36 -8.41
N ASP A 117 -9.57 4.34 -8.15
CA ASP A 117 -9.97 2.94 -8.28
C ASP A 117 -9.14 2.03 -7.36
N TYR A 118 -9.73 0.94 -6.89
CA TYR A 118 -9.11 0.03 -5.93
C TYR A 118 -9.61 -1.40 -6.11
N ASP A 119 -8.67 -2.33 -6.27
CA ASP A 119 -8.89 -3.78 -6.29
C ASP A 119 -7.72 -4.47 -5.56
N SER A 120 -7.80 -5.80 -5.39
CA SER A 120 -6.78 -6.61 -4.73
C SER A 120 -5.40 -6.51 -5.42
N ASN A 121 -5.37 -6.28 -6.74
CA ASN A 121 -4.13 -6.32 -7.53
C ASN A 121 -3.77 -4.97 -8.15
N PHE A 122 -4.59 -3.93 -7.99
CA PHE A 122 -4.23 -2.60 -8.47
C PHE A 122 -4.90 -1.49 -7.65
N ILE A 123 -4.21 -0.36 -7.57
CA ILE A 123 -4.69 0.84 -6.87
C ILE A 123 -4.36 2.04 -7.74
N THR A 124 -5.33 2.90 -8.01
CA THR A 124 -5.16 4.09 -8.85
C THR A 124 -5.52 5.34 -8.08
N TYR A 125 -4.64 6.33 -8.12
CA TYR A 125 -4.87 7.65 -7.56
C TYR A 125 -4.83 8.72 -8.65
N THR A 126 -5.71 9.70 -8.54
CA THR A 126 -5.62 10.96 -9.28
C THR A 126 -5.01 12.00 -8.36
N VAL A 127 -3.91 12.60 -8.82
CA VAL A 127 -3.15 13.61 -8.08
C VAL A 127 -3.23 14.93 -8.84
N ASP A 128 -3.50 16.02 -8.12
CA ASP A 128 -3.35 17.39 -8.62
C ASP A 128 -2.38 18.11 -7.66
N ALA A 129 -1.12 18.18 -8.05
CA ALA A 129 -0.04 18.79 -7.27
C ALA A 129 0.27 20.19 -7.82
N LYS A 130 0.21 21.22 -6.98
CA LYS A 130 0.47 22.61 -7.40
C LYS A 130 1.97 22.91 -7.54
N LYS A 131 2.81 22.06 -6.96
CA LYS A 131 4.26 22.13 -7.04
C LYS A 131 4.84 20.74 -6.80
N ASP A 132 6.16 20.65 -6.76
CA ASP A 132 6.85 19.43 -6.40
C ASP A 132 6.62 19.11 -4.91
N GLU A 133 5.90 18.02 -4.65
CA GLU A 133 5.40 17.65 -3.33
C GLU A 133 5.59 16.15 -3.05
N LEU A 134 5.84 15.82 -1.79
CA LEU A 134 5.98 14.42 -1.37
C LEU A 134 4.63 13.87 -0.95
N ALA A 135 4.14 12.88 -1.68
CA ALA A 135 2.91 12.16 -1.35
C ALA A 135 3.22 10.95 -0.46
N VAL A 136 2.49 10.81 0.65
CA VAL A 136 2.44 9.60 1.48
C VAL A 136 1.13 8.88 1.21
N PHE A 137 1.19 7.57 1.01
CA PHE A 137 0.04 6.71 0.77
C PHE A 137 -0.14 5.79 1.97
N SER A 138 -1.38 5.65 2.46
CA SER A 138 -1.77 4.73 3.53
C SER A 138 -1.75 3.25 3.07
N GLU A 139 -0.72 2.88 2.32
CA GLU A 139 -0.51 1.59 1.70
C GLU A 139 0.77 0.96 2.23
N ILE A 140 0.73 -0.33 2.54
CA ILE A 140 1.88 -1.01 3.14
C ILE A 140 3.03 -1.11 2.12
N TYR A 141 4.19 -0.58 2.48
CA TYR A 141 5.41 -0.68 1.70
C TYR A 141 5.85 -2.14 1.57
N TYR A 142 5.80 -2.64 0.36
CA TYR A 142 6.27 -3.98 0.02
C TYR A 142 7.02 -3.92 -1.32
N PRO A 143 8.36 -3.96 -1.33
CA PRO A 143 9.15 -3.72 -2.55
C PRO A 143 9.09 -4.89 -3.55
N ARG A 144 8.44 -6.00 -3.21
CA ARG A 144 8.39 -7.18 -4.06
C ARG A 144 7.05 -7.25 -4.78
N GLY A 145 7.08 -7.16 -6.11
CA GLY A 145 5.92 -7.44 -6.95
C GLY A 145 4.94 -6.28 -7.14
N TRP A 146 5.16 -5.12 -6.52
CA TRP A 146 4.45 -3.90 -6.89
C TRP A 146 5.23 -3.15 -7.97
N GLU A 147 4.61 -2.95 -9.12
CA GLU A 147 5.05 -2.00 -10.15
C GLU A 147 4.29 -0.69 -9.95
N ILE A 148 5.02 0.43 -10.00
CA ILE A 148 4.46 1.75 -9.74
C ILE A 148 4.74 2.63 -10.94
N THR A 149 3.72 3.32 -11.40
CA THR A 149 3.86 4.28 -12.49
C THR A 149 3.22 5.62 -12.14
N ILE A 150 3.81 6.68 -12.68
CA ILE A 150 3.22 8.03 -12.73
C ILE A 150 3.04 8.34 -14.21
N ASP A 151 1.80 8.52 -14.65
CA ASP A 151 1.43 8.72 -16.06
C ASP A 151 1.98 7.63 -16.99
N GLY A 152 2.00 6.39 -16.49
CA GLY A 152 2.51 5.22 -17.23
C GLY A 152 4.04 5.11 -17.27
N GLN A 153 4.78 6.08 -16.72
CA GLN A 153 6.24 5.97 -16.58
C GLN A 153 6.61 5.31 -15.25
N PRO A 154 7.57 4.36 -15.22
CA PRO A 154 8.02 3.74 -13.98
C PRO A 154 8.48 4.77 -12.95
N ALA A 155 7.99 4.63 -11.72
CA ALA A 155 8.36 5.48 -10.60
C ALA A 155 8.89 4.64 -9.43
N GLN A 156 9.87 5.19 -8.72
CA GLN A 156 10.46 4.53 -7.55
C GLN A 156 9.80 5.05 -6.27
N MET A 157 9.21 4.16 -5.48
CA MET A 157 8.73 4.49 -4.14
C MET A 157 9.84 4.41 -3.10
N LEU A 158 9.66 5.17 -2.02
CA LEU A 158 10.34 4.95 -0.76
C LEU A 158 9.37 4.47 0.32
N ARG A 159 9.94 3.92 1.40
CA ARG A 159 9.20 3.67 2.63
C ARG A 159 9.20 4.92 3.48
N ALA A 160 8.03 5.32 3.94
CA ALA A 160 7.84 6.39 4.90
C ALA A 160 7.04 5.87 6.10
N ASN A 161 7.15 6.57 7.22
CA ASN A 161 6.45 6.30 8.47
C ASN A 161 6.50 4.81 8.86
N TYR A 162 7.68 4.22 8.71
CA TYR A 162 8.03 2.83 8.99
C TYR A 162 7.37 1.76 8.10
N THR A 163 6.13 1.97 7.66
CA THR A 163 5.33 0.96 6.97
C THR A 163 4.62 1.45 5.73
N LEU A 164 4.55 2.76 5.51
CA LEU A 164 3.79 3.37 4.42
C LEU A 164 4.65 3.60 3.17
N ARG A 165 3.99 3.81 2.03
CA ARG A 165 4.65 4.17 0.77
C ARG A 165 4.71 5.69 0.64
N ALA A 166 5.76 6.21 0.03
CA ALA A 166 5.81 7.59 -0.41
C ALA A 166 6.41 7.72 -1.81
N LEU A 167 5.93 8.72 -2.55
CA LEU A 167 6.38 9.04 -3.91
C LEU A 167 6.64 10.55 -4.03
N PRO A 168 7.78 10.97 -4.60
CA PRO A 168 7.94 12.33 -5.07
C PRO A 168 7.02 12.56 -6.27
N ILE A 169 6.15 13.57 -6.20
CA ILE A 169 5.24 13.94 -7.28
C ILE A 169 5.64 15.34 -7.78
N SER A 170 5.86 15.47 -9.08
CA SER A 170 6.12 16.77 -9.71
C SER A 170 4.87 17.62 -9.76
N ALA A 171 5.03 18.93 -9.95
CA ALA A 171 3.92 19.83 -10.22
C ALA A 171 3.09 19.37 -11.45
N GLY A 172 1.77 19.27 -11.30
CA GLY A 172 0.85 18.91 -12.36
C GLY A 172 -0.26 17.97 -11.93
N THR A 173 -1.10 17.61 -12.89
CA THR A 173 -2.10 16.55 -12.73
C THR A 173 -1.51 15.23 -13.19
N HIS A 174 -1.51 14.24 -12.30
CA HIS A 174 -0.88 12.95 -12.52
C HIS A 174 -1.85 11.81 -12.19
N LYS A 175 -1.69 10.70 -12.89
CA LYS A 175 -2.28 9.42 -12.53
C LYS A 175 -1.20 8.53 -11.95
N VAL A 176 -1.35 8.16 -10.68
CA VAL A 176 -0.45 7.23 -9.99
C VAL A 176 -1.10 5.86 -9.95
N GLU A 177 -0.43 4.85 -10.49
CA GLU A 177 -0.92 3.47 -10.51
C GLU A 177 0.04 2.55 -9.76
N PHE A 178 -0.50 1.77 -8.83
CA PHE A 178 0.16 0.64 -8.20
C PHE A 178 -0.42 -0.63 -8.78
N ARG A 179 0.39 -1.50 -9.38
CA ARG A 179 -0.04 -2.80 -9.91
C ARG A 179 0.77 -3.92 -9.28
N PHE A 180 0.08 -4.93 -8.76
CA PHE A 180 0.72 -6.10 -8.18
C PHE A 180 0.98 -7.15 -9.27
N GLU A 181 2.16 -7.09 -9.87
CA GLU A 181 2.66 -8.02 -10.89
C GLU A 181 3.97 -8.71 -10.44
N PRO A 182 3.91 -9.64 -9.46
CA PRO A 182 5.11 -10.35 -9.04
C PRO A 182 5.67 -11.23 -10.17
N ALA A 183 6.98 -11.10 -10.42
CA ALA A 183 7.69 -11.88 -11.43
C ALA A 183 7.52 -13.40 -11.28
N SER A 184 7.27 -13.89 -10.05
CA SER A 184 6.99 -15.31 -9.79
C SER A 184 5.77 -15.82 -10.55
N ILE A 185 4.71 -15.01 -10.70
CA ILE A 185 3.50 -15.40 -11.45
C ILE A 185 3.86 -15.66 -12.92
N LYS A 186 4.64 -14.76 -13.53
CA LYS A 186 5.11 -14.89 -14.92
C LYS A 186 5.90 -16.18 -15.13
N VAL A 187 6.70 -16.60 -14.14
CA VAL A 187 7.48 -17.85 -14.19
C VAL A 187 6.59 -19.09 -14.00
N THR A 188 5.70 -19.09 -13.00
CA THR A 188 4.81 -20.23 -12.76
C THR A 188 3.85 -20.48 -13.91
N ASP A 189 3.33 -19.43 -14.54
CA ASP A 189 2.45 -19.54 -15.71
C ASP A 189 3.19 -20.18 -16.90
N ALA A 190 4.44 -19.78 -17.15
CA ALA A 190 5.27 -20.37 -18.19
C ALA A 190 5.56 -21.85 -17.93
N VAL A 191 5.89 -22.22 -16.68
CA VAL A 191 6.15 -23.61 -16.29
C VAL A 191 4.89 -24.46 -16.39
N ALA A 192 3.73 -23.95 -15.93
CA ALA A 192 2.45 -24.64 -16.03
C ALA A 192 2.05 -24.87 -17.49
N PHE A 193 2.23 -23.85 -18.34
CA PHE A 193 1.98 -23.97 -19.78
C PHE A 193 2.90 -25.01 -20.43
N ALA A 194 4.20 -24.99 -20.12
CA ALA A 194 5.14 -25.98 -20.62
C ALA A 194 4.78 -27.41 -20.18
N ALA A 195 4.40 -27.59 -18.90
CA ALA A 195 3.95 -28.87 -18.38
C ALA A 195 2.68 -29.37 -19.08
N LEU A 196 1.72 -28.48 -19.36
CA LEU A 196 0.49 -28.79 -20.08
C LEU A 196 0.79 -29.21 -21.53
N VAL A 197 1.70 -28.52 -22.22
CA VAL A 197 2.13 -28.90 -23.57
C VAL A 197 2.78 -30.29 -23.57
N VAL A 198 3.68 -30.57 -22.62
CA VAL A 198 4.31 -31.89 -22.48
C VAL A 198 3.26 -32.96 -22.21
N MET A 199 2.30 -32.71 -21.32
CA MET A 199 1.21 -33.63 -21.02
C MET A 199 0.38 -33.95 -22.27
N LEU A 200 0.00 -32.94 -23.05
CA LEU A 200 -0.75 -33.13 -24.30
C LEU A 200 0.05 -33.93 -25.34
N LEU A 201 1.34 -33.64 -25.51
CA LEU A 201 2.20 -34.37 -26.44
C LEU A 201 2.34 -35.85 -26.04
N THR A 202 2.51 -36.14 -24.74
CA THR A 202 2.57 -37.52 -24.25
C THR A 202 1.25 -38.26 -24.47
N ALA A 203 0.10 -37.61 -24.21
CA ALA A 203 -1.22 -38.20 -24.46
C ALA A 203 -1.44 -38.52 -25.95
N VAL A 204 -1.11 -37.57 -26.85
CA VAL A 204 -1.19 -37.78 -28.30
C VAL A 204 -0.27 -38.92 -28.75
N TRP A 205 0.96 -38.98 -28.23
CA TRP A 205 1.90 -40.05 -28.55
C TRP A 205 1.39 -41.43 -28.11
N ILE A 206 0.84 -41.55 -26.90
CA ILE A 206 0.24 -42.79 -26.39
C ILE A 206 -0.90 -43.24 -27.30
N VAL A 207 -1.87 -42.36 -27.60
CA VAL A 207 -3.00 -42.67 -28.48
C VAL A 207 -2.54 -43.11 -29.86
N PHE A 208 -1.57 -42.40 -30.46
CA PHE A 208 -1.05 -42.73 -31.77
C PHE A 208 -0.30 -44.08 -31.79
N SER A 209 0.43 -44.37 -30.71
CA SER A 209 1.14 -45.64 -30.54
C SER A 209 0.16 -46.83 -30.45
N GLU A 210 -0.96 -46.66 -29.74
CA GLU A 210 -1.99 -47.68 -29.56
C GLU A 210 -2.73 -47.97 -30.88
N ILE A 211 -3.11 -46.92 -31.62
CA ILE A 211 -3.74 -47.06 -32.94
C ILE A 211 -2.80 -47.77 -33.91
N LYS A 212 -1.50 -47.46 -33.88
CA LYS A 212 -0.50 -48.11 -34.74
C LYS A 212 -0.29 -49.58 -34.37
N GLN A 213 -0.30 -49.92 -33.07
CA GLN A 213 -0.21 -51.31 -32.61
C GLN A 213 -1.44 -52.12 -33.02
N ASN A 214 -2.66 -51.60 -32.86
CA ASN A 214 -3.87 -52.28 -33.29
C ASN A 214 -3.92 -52.53 -34.81
N LYS A 215 -3.48 -51.56 -35.62
CA LYS A 215 -3.34 -51.76 -37.08
C LYS A 215 -2.32 -52.84 -37.45
N ARG A 216 -1.27 -53.04 -36.65
CA ARG A 216 -0.29 -54.12 -36.87
C ARG A 216 -0.84 -55.49 -36.46
N ARG A 217 -1.58 -55.57 -35.36
CA ARG A 217 -2.22 -56.81 -34.89
C ARG A 217 -3.32 -57.32 -35.83
N GLN A 218 -4.06 -56.45 -36.51
CA GLN A 218 -5.07 -56.86 -37.50
C GLN A 218 -4.50 -57.33 -38.86
N LYS A 219 -3.21 -57.13 -39.11
CA LYS A 219 -2.53 -57.55 -40.36
C LYS A 219 -1.74 -58.86 -40.23
N GLN A 220 -1.63 -59.41 -39.02
CA GLN A 220 -1.10 -60.75 -38.75
C GLN A 220 -2.27 -61.71 -38.56
#